data_AF-A0A2M8PKW8-F1
#
_entry.id   AF-A0A2M8PKW8-F1
#
_cell.length_a   1.000
_cell.length_b   1.000
_cell.length_c   1.000
_cell.angle_alpha   90.00
_cell.angle_beta   90.00
_cell.angle_gamma   90.00
#
_symmetry.space_group_name_H-M   'P 1'
#
loop_
_entity.id
_entity.type
_entity.pdbx_description
1 polymer ?
#
loop_
_entity_poly.entity_id
_entity_poly.type
_entity_poly.pdbx_seq_one_letter_code
_entity_poly.pdbx_strand_id
1 'polypeptide(L)'
;MLINDQLSVVQTGKHLIRQSESSIVGHYEQGIEIAYLRLQAKDNYFLLEIDWHLSTVPTMPIAVFSHLLCDDTLIAQADGPPLGRAYPFDLWPKDTTWRDYRIFIPTSVPSMSCIRAFVGLYDPTTGERYEVLLSNGDVVDGLYVNIG
;
A
#
# COMPACT_ATOMS: atom_id res chain seq x y z
N MET A 1 21.43 35.85 -16.59
CA MET A 1 21.59 34.45 -17.04
C MET A 1 20.29 33.75 -16.72
N LEU A 2 19.58 33.32 -17.76
CA LEU A 2 18.13 33.13 -17.77
C LEU A 2 17.70 31.83 -17.09
N ILE A 3 16.60 31.93 -16.34
CA ILE A 3 15.76 30.85 -15.85
C ILE A 3 15.11 30.19 -17.07
N ASN A 4 15.10 28.86 -17.16
CA ASN A 4 14.21 28.14 -18.07
C ASN A 4 13.55 27.00 -17.32
N ASP A 5 12.42 27.33 -16.70
CA ASP A 5 11.31 26.42 -16.44
C ASP A 5 10.76 25.91 -17.79
N GLN A 6 10.66 24.60 -17.92
CA GLN A 6 9.83 23.97 -18.95
C GLN A 6 8.92 22.95 -18.26
N LEU A 7 7.88 23.48 -17.61
CA LEU A 7 6.62 22.76 -17.43
C LEU A 7 5.95 22.68 -18.80
N SER A 8 5.90 21.48 -19.39
CA SER A 8 5.03 21.22 -20.54
C SER A 8 3.78 20.49 -20.05
N VAL A 9 2.68 21.25 -19.93
CA VAL A 9 1.34 20.67 -19.85
C VAL A 9 0.98 20.20 -21.25
N VAL A 10 1.00 18.89 -21.48
CA VAL A 10 0.35 18.27 -22.64
C VAL A 10 -0.86 17.50 -22.13
N GLN A 11 -2.01 18.17 -22.14
CA GLN A 11 -3.30 17.55 -21.90
C GLN A 11 -3.98 17.30 -23.25
N THR A 12 -3.95 16.06 -23.73
CA THR A 12 -5.05 15.47 -24.51
C THR A 12 -5.12 13.99 -24.21
N GLY A 13 -6.33 13.54 -23.91
CA GLY A 13 -6.65 12.20 -23.43
C GLY A 13 -6.04 11.11 -24.29
N LYS A 14 -5.06 10.43 -23.72
CA LYS A 14 -4.77 9.05 -24.04
C LYS A 14 -4.57 8.36 -22.72
N HIS A 15 -5.51 7.48 -22.44
CA HIS A 15 -5.45 6.45 -21.42
C HIS A 15 -4.06 5.81 -21.48
N LEU A 16 -3.12 6.32 -20.68
CA LEU A 16 -1.92 5.61 -20.32
C LEU A 16 -2.40 4.56 -19.31
N ILE A 17 -3.11 3.54 -19.80
CA ILE A 17 -3.08 2.29 -19.07
C ILE A 17 -1.63 1.89 -19.14
N ARG A 18 -0.91 2.13 -18.05
CA ARG A 18 0.24 1.32 -17.76
C ARG A 18 -0.32 -0.08 -17.53
N GLN A 19 -0.59 -0.82 -18.61
CA GLN A 19 -0.66 -2.27 -18.56
C GLN A 19 0.76 -2.76 -18.31
N SER A 20 1.31 -2.47 -17.12
CA SER A 20 2.10 -3.51 -16.48
C SER A 20 1.03 -4.40 -15.88
N GLU A 21 0.93 -5.63 -16.36
CA GLU A 21 0.15 -6.69 -15.76
C GLU A 21 0.21 -6.52 -14.24
N SER A 22 -0.86 -5.98 -13.65
CA SER A 22 -1.02 -5.99 -12.20
C SER A 22 -1.28 -7.44 -11.89
N SER A 23 -0.21 -8.22 -11.71
CA SER A 23 -0.32 -9.55 -11.14
C SER A 23 -0.82 -9.32 -9.72
N ILE A 24 -2.14 -9.46 -9.53
CA ILE A 24 -2.75 -9.43 -8.20
C ILE A 24 -1.89 -10.34 -7.31
N VAL A 25 -1.30 -9.74 -6.29
CA VAL A 25 -0.36 -10.42 -5.39
C VAL A 25 -1.14 -11.12 -4.29
N GLY A 26 -2.25 -10.54 -3.86
CA GLY A 26 -3.15 -11.14 -2.88
C GLY A 26 -4.58 -10.63 -2.98
N HIS A 27 -5.53 -11.49 -2.63
CA HIS A 27 -6.96 -11.23 -2.62
C HIS A 27 -7.53 -11.42 -1.21
N TYR A 28 -8.31 -10.45 -0.74
CA TYR A 28 -9.07 -10.51 0.49
C TYR A 28 -10.52 -10.87 0.18
N GLU A 29 -11.16 -11.70 1.02
CA GLU A 29 -12.56 -12.11 0.82
C GLU A 29 -13.53 -10.92 0.69
N GLN A 30 -13.18 -9.75 1.21
CA GLN A 30 -13.96 -8.52 1.14
C GLN A 30 -13.94 -7.85 -0.26
N GLY A 31 -13.34 -8.48 -1.27
CA GLY A 31 -13.23 -7.95 -2.63
C GLY A 31 -12.19 -6.83 -2.76
N ILE A 32 -11.21 -6.82 -1.87
CA ILE A 32 -10.04 -5.94 -1.93
C ILE A 32 -8.85 -6.78 -2.39
N GLU A 33 -8.01 -6.21 -3.24
CA GLU A 33 -6.84 -6.87 -3.78
C GLU A 33 -5.62 -5.97 -3.67
N ILE A 34 -4.47 -6.58 -3.37
CA ILE A 34 -3.16 -5.90 -3.48
C ILE A 34 -2.60 -6.23 -4.86
N ALA A 35 -2.62 -5.25 -5.74
CA ALA A 35 -2.12 -5.35 -7.11
C ALA A 35 -0.60 -5.10 -7.18
N TYR A 36 -0.08 -4.26 -6.30
CA TYR A 36 1.33 -3.87 -6.27
C TYR A 36 1.71 -3.40 -4.88
N LEU A 37 2.97 -3.66 -4.49
CA LEU A 37 3.59 -3.07 -3.31
C LEU A 37 5.08 -2.84 -3.54
N ARG A 38 5.60 -1.70 -3.07
CA ARG A 38 7.04 -1.40 -3.07
C ARG A 38 7.43 -0.55 -1.89
N LEU A 39 8.49 -0.95 -1.20
CA LEU A 39 9.14 -0.18 -0.15
C LEU A 39 10.42 0.47 -0.69
N GLN A 40 10.58 1.77 -0.45
CA GLN A 40 11.78 2.53 -0.78
C GLN A 40 12.32 3.23 0.45
N ALA A 41 13.64 3.18 0.64
CA ALA A 41 14.32 4.09 1.55
C ALA A 41 14.48 5.46 0.88
N LYS A 42 14.22 6.52 1.64
CA LYS A 42 14.54 7.91 1.32
C LYS A 42 15.47 8.45 2.40
N ASP A 43 15.98 9.66 2.24
CA ASP A 43 17.02 10.22 3.12
C ASP A 43 16.62 10.19 4.61
N ASN A 44 15.37 10.50 4.93
CA ASN A 44 14.88 10.62 6.31
C ASN A 44 13.61 9.80 6.61
N TYR A 45 13.12 9.03 5.65
CA TYR A 45 11.87 8.28 5.79
C TYR A 45 11.84 7.07 4.85
N PHE A 46 10.90 6.17 5.08
CA PHE A 46 10.60 5.09 4.15
C PHE A 46 9.25 5.35 3.49
N LEU A 47 9.17 5.08 2.19
CA LEU A 47 7.95 5.21 1.40
C LEU A 47 7.50 3.83 0.96
N LEU A 48 6.31 3.43 1.39
CA LEU A 48 5.62 2.27 0.89
C LEU A 48 4.52 2.73 -0.08
N GLU A 49 4.60 2.27 -1.31
CA GLU A 49 3.57 2.42 -2.34
C GLU A 49 2.76 1.14 -2.41
N ILE A 50 1.44 1.26 -2.46
CA ILE A 50 0.51 0.12 -2.56
C ILE A 50 -0.54 0.45 -3.62
N ASP A 51 -0.71 -0.39 -4.63
CA ASP A 51 -1.88 -0.31 -5.49
C ASP A 51 -2.96 -1.26 -4.97
N TRP A 52 -4.06 -0.68 -4.52
CA TRP A 52 -5.24 -1.42 -4.09
C TRP A 52 -6.26 -1.45 -5.22
N HIS A 53 -6.76 -2.64 -5.54
CA HIS A 53 -7.90 -2.82 -6.43
C HIS A 53 -9.14 -3.21 -5.62
N LEU A 54 -10.28 -2.63 -5.98
CA LEU A 54 -11.56 -2.91 -5.34
C LEU A 54 -12.52 -3.55 -6.34
N SER A 55 -12.73 -4.86 -6.23
CA SER A 55 -13.69 -5.60 -7.06
C SER A 55 -15.09 -5.57 -6.46
N THR A 56 -15.21 -5.46 -5.14
CA THR A 56 -16.50 -5.32 -4.43
C THR A 56 -16.38 -4.27 -3.32
N VAL A 57 -17.41 -3.44 -3.14
CA VAL A 57 -17.45 -2.47 -2.05
C VAL A 57 -17.61 -3.20 -0.71
N PRO A 58 -16.69 -3.05 0.26
CA PRO A 58 -16.76 -3.73 1.53
C PRO A 58 -17.96 -3.23 2.34
N THR A 59 -18.63 -4.16 3.02
CA THR A 59 -19.75 -3.86 3.92
C THR A 59 -19.35 -3.89 5.40
N MET A 60 -18.10 -4.25 5.68
CA MET A 60 -17.53 -4.39 7.03
C MET A 60 -16.47 -3.31 7.27
N PRO A 61 -16.22 -2.91 8.53
CA PRO A 61 -15.14 -1.99 8.87
C PRO A 61 -13.79 -2.56 8.42
N ILE A 62 -13.05 -1.80 7.61
CA ILE A 62 -11.75 -2.26 7.11
C ILE A 62 -10.76 -1.10 7.08
N ALA A 63 -9.55 -1.36 7.58
CA ALA A 63 -8.45 -0.42 7.57
C ALA A 63 -7.15 -1.13 7.18
N VAL A 64 -6.17 -0.37 6.71
CA VAL A 64 -4.84 -0.89 6.37
C VAL A 64 -3.97 -0.84 7.61
N PHE A 65 -3.32 -1.95 7.96
CA PHE A 65 -2.13 -1.90 8.81
C PHE A 65 -0.89 -1.85 7.91
N SER A 66 0.08 -1.03 8.28
CA SER A 66 1.35 -0.93 7.58
C SER A 66 2.45 -0.70 8.60
N HIS A 67 3.28 -1.71 8.77
CA HIS A 67 4.29 -1.80 9.82
C HIS A 67 5.66 -1.79 9.18
N LEU A 68 6.52 -0.86 9.57
CA LEU A 68 7.94 -0.90 9.24
C LEU A 68 8.66 -1.69 10.33
N LEU A 69 9.34 -2.75 9.92
CA LEU A 69 10.04 -3.67 10.81
C LEU A 69 11.55 -3.62 10.56
N CYS A 70 12.32 -3.84 11.63
CA CYS A 70 13.69 -4.33 11.57
C CYS A 70 13.68 -5.75 12.13
N ASP A 71 13.90 -6.74 11.28
CA ASP A 71 13.65 -8.16 11.57
C ASP A 71 12.17 -8.35 11.97
N ASP A 72 11.90 -8.70 13.23
CA ASP A 72 10.54 -8.83 13.81
C ASP A 72 10.16 -7.64 14.72
N THR A 73 11.04 -6.65 14.87
CA THR A 73 10.79 -5.50 15.73
C THR A 73 10.08 -4.39 14.96
N LEU A 74 8.91 -3.97 15.46
CA LEU A 74 8.21 -2.79 14.96
C LEU A 74 8.97 -1.51 15.29
N ILE A 75 9.37 -0.75 14.26
CA ILE A 75 10.13 0.50 14.41
C ILE A 75 9.36 1.74 13.94
N ALA A 76 8.32 1.57 13.11
CA ALA A 76 7.36 2.61 12.75
C ALA A 76 6.07 1.97 12.19
N GLN A 77 4.98 2.72 12.17
CA GLN A 77 3.70 2.27 11.61
C GLN A 77 2.92 3.44 10.99
N ALA A 78 2.04 3.14 10.04
CA ALA A 78 1.20 4.13 9.36
C ALA A 78 -0.23 3.57 9.13
N ASP A 79 -0.81 3.04 10.20
CA ASP A 79 -2.09 2.33 10.19
C ASP A 79 -3.28 3.29 10.00
N GLY A 80 -4.35 2.78 9.37
CA GLY A 80 -5.61 3.49 9.17
C GLY A 80 -6.11 3.43 7.72
N PRO A 81 -7.21 4.15 7.41
CA PRO A 81 -7.80 4.10 6.07
C PRO A 81 -6.83 4.53 4.96
N PRO A 82 -7.02 4.05 3.72
CA PRO A 82 -6.17 4.39 2.59
C PRO A 82 -6.19 5.89 2.25
N LEU A 83 -5.21 6.28 1.44
CA LEU A 83 -5.04 7.62 0.89
C LEU A 83 -4.96 8.67 2.01
N GLY A 84 -4.06 8.44 2.97
CA GLY A 84 -3.82 9.37 4.08
C GLY A 84 -5.03 9.56 5.00
N ARG A 85 -5.83 8.50 5.19
CA ARG A 85 -7.08 8.50 5.97
C ARG A 85 -8.21 9.35 5.35
N ALA A 86 -8.03 9.86 4.13
CA ALA A 86 -8.96 10.79 3.51
C ALA A 86 -10.04 10.09 2.66
N TYR A 87 -9.78 8.86 2.21
CA TYR A 87 -10.68 8.19 1.29
C TYR A 87 -10.74 6.68 1.58
N PRO A 88 -11.54 6.25 2.58
CA PRO A 88 -11.71 4.84 2.94
C PRO A 88 -12.32 3.99 1.80
N PHE A 89 -12.10 2.68 1.86
CA PHE A 89 -12.48 1.73 0.79
C PHE A 89 -13.99 1.69 0.51
N ASP A 90 -14.83 1.90 1.52
CA ASP A 90 -16.29 1.92 1.41
C ASP A 90 -16.82 3.09 0.55
N LEU A 91 -15.99 4.12 0.31
CA LEU A 91 -16.32 5.24 -0.55
C LEU A 91 -15.82 5.07 -1.99
N TRP A 92 -15.00 4.05 -2.27
CA TRP A 92 -14.45 3.86 -3.60
C TRP A 92 -15.49 3.23 -4.54
N PRO A 93 -15.55 3.65 -5.82
CA PRO A 93 -16.34 2.93 -6.80
C PRO A 93 -15.80 1.52 -7.01
N LYS A 94 -16.70 0.57 -7.27
CA LYS A 94 -16.31 -0.78 -7.70
C LYS A 94 -15.46 -0.74 -8.97
N ASP A 95 -14.63 -1.76 -9.15
CA ASP A 95 -13.70 -1.95 -10.26
C ASP A 95 -12.71 -0.78 -10.43
N THR A 96 -12.30 -0.16 -9.33
CA THR A 96 -11.28 0.91 -9.35
C THR A 96 -9.99 0.49 -8.68
N THR A 97 -8.89 1.09 -9.14
CA THR A 97 -7.57 0.93 -8.54
C THR A 97 -7.06 2.30 -8.14
N TRP A 98 -6.59 2.42 -6.90
CA TRP A 98 -5.96 3.63 -6.39
C TRP A 98 -4.63 3.31 -5.76
N ARG A 99 -3.68 4.23 -5.94
CA ARG A 99 -2.36 4.15 -5.32
C ARG A 99 -2.36 4.83 -3.96
N ASP A 100 -2.08 4.05 -2.94
CA ASP A 100 -1.91 4.47 -1.56
C ASP A 100 -0.42 4.63 -1.22
N TYR A 101 -0.11 5.62 -0.38
CA TYR A 101 1.24 5.96 0.02
C TYR A 101 1.33 5.98 1.54
N ARG A 102 2.28 5.22 2.09
CA ARG A 102 2.56 5.16 3.54
C ARG A 102 3.97 5.68 3.79
N ILE A 103 4.08 6.66 4.68
CA ILE A 103 5.35 7.28 5.05
C ILE A 103 5.69 6.82 6.47
N PHE A 104 6.90 6.28 6.63
CA PHE A 104 7.42 5.88 7.93
C PHE A 104 8.61 6.77 8.30
N ILE A 105 8.55 7.36 9.50
CA ILE A 105 9.63 8.17 10.07
C ILE A 105 10.05 7.49 11.38
N PRO A 106 10.87 6.42 11.33
CA PRO A 106 11.36 5.77 12.55
C PRO A 106 12.33 6.68 13.31
N THR A 107 12.32 6.62 14.64
CA THR A 107 13.26 7.38 15.48
C THR A 107 14.68 6.83 15.42
N SER A 108 14.83 5.55 15.08
CA SER A 108 16.12 4.87 14.95
C SER A 108 16.01 3.73 13.94
N VAL A 109 17.05 3.55 13.13
CA VAL A 109 17.18 2.44 12.18
C VAL A 109 18.44 1.65 12.55
N PRO A 110 18.33 0.45 13.15
CA PRO A 110 19.50 -0.31 13.59
C PRO A 110 20.42 -0.71 12.43
N SER A 111 19.84 -1.16 11.33
CA SER A 111 20.54 -1.51 10.08
C SER A 111 19.57 -1.40 8.91
N MET A 112 20.06 -1.09 7.71
CA MET A 112 19.24 -1.14 6.50
C MET A 112 18.94 -2.57 6.06
N SER A 113 19.76 -3.55 6.47
CA SER A 113 19.63 -4.95 6.05
C SER A 113 18.46 -5.69 6.70
N CYS A 114 17.95 -5.20 7.84
CA CYS A 114 16.84 -5.81 8.55
C CYS A 114 15.48 -5.24 8.12
N ILE A 115 15.46 -4.24 7.22
CA ILE A 115 14.26 -3.44 6.96
C ILE A 115 13.33 -4.13 5.97
N ARG A 116 12.08 -4.29 6.41
CA ARG A 116 10.95 -4.72 5.60
C ARG A 116 9.68 -4.03 6.07
N ALA A 117 8.72 -3.86 5.18
CA ALA A 117 7.36 -3.50 5.56
C ALA A 117 6.50 -4.75 5.62
N PHE A 118 5.54 -4.77 6.54
CA PHE A 118 4.51 -5.78 6.68
C PHE A 118 3.14 -5.10 6.60
N VAL A 119 2.31 -5.55 5.66
CA VAL A 119 1.12 -4.81 5.22
C VAL A 119 -0.06 -5.75 5.09
N GLY A 120 -1.23 -5.30 5.54
CA GLY A 120 -2.47 -6.03 5.32
C GLY A 120 -3.68 -5.25 5.76
N LEU A 121 -4.81 -5.95 5.92
CA LEU A 121 -6.08 -5.37 6.33
C LEU A 121 -6.48 -5.88 7.71
N TYR A 122 -7.20 -5.05 8.46
CA TYR A 122 -7.76 -5.41 9.76
C TYR A 122 -9.10 -4.72 9.98
N ASP A 123 -9.90 -5.26 10.89
CA ASP A 123 -11.10 -4.59 11.40
C ASP A 123 -10.66 -3.55 12.46
N PRO A 124 -10.86 -2.25 12.23
CA PRO A 124 -10.47 -1.21 13.19
C PRO A 124 -11.28 -1.22 14.51
N THR A 125 -12.39 -1.96 14.56
CA THR A 125 -13.25 -2.10 15.73
C THR A 125 -12.74 -3.20 16.67
N THR A 126 -12.30 -4.32 16.12
CA THR A 126 -11.87 -5.51 16.90
C THR A 126 -10.35 -5.66 16.97
N GLY A 127 -9.62 -5.10 15.99
CA GLY A 127 -8.19 -5.32 15.82
C GLY A 127 -7.84 -6.63 15.11
N GLU A 128 -8.83 -7.43 14.69
CA GLU A 128 -8.60 -8.70 13.99
C GLU A 128 -8.08 -8.46 12.58
N ARG A 129 -7.07 -9.25 12.17
CA ARG A 129 -6.50 -9.20 10.83
C ARG A 129 -7.36 -10.00 9.86
N TYR A 130 -7.54 -9.47 8.66
CA TYR A 130 -8.16 -10.20 7.57
C TYR A 130 -7.11 -11.04 6.85
N GLU A 131 -7.48 -12.28 6.52
CA GLU A 131 -6.64 -13.17 5.74
C GLU A 131 -6.57 -12.71 4.27
N VAL A 132 -5.41 -12.94 3.67
CA VAL A 132 -5.17 -12.72 2.25
C VAL A 132 -4.76 -14.04 1.59
N LEU A 133 -5.47 -14.36 0.52
CA LEU A 133 -5.16 -15.48 -0.36
C LEU A 133 -4.15 -15.02 -1.41
N LEU A 134 -2.95 -15.59 -1.38
CA LEU A 134 -1.91 -15.32 -2.35
C LEU A 134 -2.10 -16.14 -3.63
N SER A 135 -1.48 -15.70 -4.73
CA SER A 135 -1.58 -16.37 -6.04
C SER A 135 -1.03 -17.80 -6.07
N ASN A 136 -0.18 -18.16 -5.11
CA ASN A 136 0.33 -19.53 -4.93
C ASN A 136 -0.61 -20.43 -4.10
N GLY A 137 -1.73 -19.90 -3.61
CA GLY A 137 -2.71 -20.61 -2.79
C GLY A 137 -2.49 -20.52 -1.28
N ASP A 138 -1.41 -19.86 -0.82
CA ASP A 138 -1.18 -19.66 0.61
C ASP A 138 -2.17 -18.64 1.19
N VAL A 139 -2.57 -18.87 2.44
CA VAL A 139 -3.38 -17.95 3.23
C VAL A 139 -2.51 -17.39 4.35
N VAL A 140 -2.36 -16.06 4.38
CA VAL A 140 -1.55 -15.34 5.36
C VAL A 140 -2.32 -14.15 5.92
N ASP A 141 -1.81 -13.47 6.94
CA ASP A 141 -2.45 -12.29 7.56
C ASP A 141 -1.89 -10.95 7.04
N GLY A 142 -0.97 -11.00 6.07
CA GLY A 142 -0.37 -9.84 5.41
C GLY A 142 0.82 -10.20 4.52
N LEU A 143 1.36 -9.21 3.81
CA LEU A 143 2.47 -9.36 2.88
C LEU A 143 3.70 -8.64 3.41
N TYR A 144 4.85 -9.29 3.30
CA TYR A 144 6.15 -8.67 3.51
C TYR A 144 6.70 -8.09 2.21
N VAL A 145 7.30 -6.91 2.29
CA VAL A 145 8.05 -6.31 1.19
C VAL A 145 9.37 -5.75 1.68
N ASN A 146 10.46 -6.18 1.05
CA ASN A 146 11.80 -5.66 1.30
C ASN A 146 12.02 -4.36 0.53
N ILE A 147 13.07 -3.63 0.88
CA ILE A 147 13.50 -2.45 0.12
C ILE A 147 13.90 -2.86 -1.31
N GLY A 148 13.48 -2.09 -2.32
CA GLY A 148 13.86 -2.30 -3.73
C GLY A 148 13.84 -1.05 -4.59
#